data_AF-A0A819J8P4-F1
#
_entry.id   AF-A0A819J8P4-F1
#
_cell.length_a   1.000
_cell.length_b   1.000
_cell.length_c   1.000
_cell.angle_alpha   90.00
_cell.angle_beta   90.00
_cell.angle_gamma   90.00
#
_symmetry.space_group_name_H-M   'P 1'
#
loop_
_entity.id
_entity.type
_entity.pdbx_description
1 polymer ?
#
loop_
_entity_poly.entity_id
_entity_poly.type
_entity_poly.pdbx_seq_one_letter_code
_entity_poly.pdbx_strand_id
1 'polypeptide(L)'
;MNKEHFHFYIKVRTALNIPPRTIHEELHVVHGDQAPSLRTVERWSKWFRKGREELEDEPRPGRPITETASENIEQVRLLINDDPHITIEEVQEQIGLTYGTIQRIISNHLNLTKITARYIPKHLTDSQRAERVRICRESLTKFEQGV
;
A
#
# COMPACT_ATOMS: atom_id res chain seq x y z
N MET A 1 -12.80 25.85 -0.03
CA MET A 1 -14.01 25.34 -0.70
C MET A 1 -13.65 24.04 -1.42
N ASN A 2 -14.48 22.99 -1.34
CA ASN A 2 -14.14 21.68 -1.91
C ASN A 2 -14.25 21.72 -3.44
N LYS A 3 -13.23 21.19 -4.16
CA LYS A 3 -13.15 21.22 -5.64
C LYS A 3 -14.30 20.47 -6.29
N GLU A 4 -14.83 19.46 -5.61
CA GLU A 4 -16.00 18.68 -6.04
C GLU A 4 -17.24 19.53 -6.26
N HIS A 5 -17.46 20.60 -5.48
CA HIS A 5 -18.62 21.47 -5.65
C HIS A 5 -18.59 22.18 -7.01
N PHE A 6 -17.40 22.62 -7.45
CA PHE A 6 -17.24 23.22 -8.77
C PHE A 6 -17.44 22.18 -9.88
N HIS A 7 -16.89 20.98 -9.73
CA HIS A 7 -17.09 19.91 -10.72
C HIS A 7 -18.57 19.51 -10.83
N PHE A 8 -19.29 19.43 -9.71
CA PHE A 8 -20.73 19.17 -9.71
C PHE A 8 -21.50 20.25 -10.47
N TYR A 9 -21.22 21.53 -10.17
CA TYR A 9 -21.87 22.64 -10.86
C TYR A 9 -21.59 22.62 -12.37
N ILE A 10 -20.32 22.38 -12.76
CA ILE A 10 -19.93 22.26 -14.17
C ILE A 10 -20.66 21.08 -14.83
N LYS A 11 -20.82 19.94 -14.15
CA LYS A 11 -21.55 18.77 -14.65
C LYS A 11 -23.00 19.12 -14.97
N VAL A 12 -23.72 19.71 -14.00
CA VAL A 12 -25.13 20.10 -14.16
C VAL A 12 -25.29 21.10 -15.30
N ARG A 13 -24.47 22.15 -15.34
CA ARG A 13 -24.54 23.19 -16.37
C ARG A 13 -24.17 22.67 -17.77
N THR A 14 -23.21 21.75 -17.84
CA THR A 14 -22.85 21.07 -19.10
C THR A 14 -24.00 20.20 -19.61
N ALA A 15 -24.73 19.50 -18.73
CA ALA A 15 -25.90 18.72 -19.10
C ALA A 15 -27.05 19.59 -19.62
N LEU A 16 -27.15 20.84 -19.16
CA LEU A 16 -28.07 21.85 -19.68
C LEU A 16 -27.59 22.52 -20.98
N ASN A 17 -26.51 22.02 -21.60
CA ASN A 17 -25.91 22.55 -22.83
C ASN A 17 -25.42 24.01 -22.73
N ILE A 18 -25.09 24.47 -21.53
CA ILE A 18 -24.53 25.82 -21.34
C ILE A 18 -23.06 25.82 -21.79
N PRO A 19 -22.61 26.83 -22.55
CA PRO A 19 -21.23 26.90 -23.02
C PRO A 19 -20.24 27.12 -21.83
N PRO A 20 -19.05 26.50 -21.86
CA PRO A 20 -18.08 26.56 -20.73
C PRO A 20 -17.67 27.96 -20.31
N ARG A 21 -17.67 28.91 -21.26
CA ARG A 21 -17.36 30.32 -20.99
C ARG A 21 -18.38 30.95 -20.03
N THR A 22 -19.67 30.73 -20.27
CA THR A 22 -20.74 31.22 -19.40
C THR A 22 -20.68 30.57 -18.03
N ILE A 23 -20.39 29.26 -17.96
CA ILE A 23 -20.20 28.54 -16.69
C ILE A 23 -19.05 29.17 -15.88
N HIS A 24 -17.93 29.51 -16.54
CA HIS A 24 -16.81 30.18 -15.90
C HIS A 24 -17.17 31.58 -15.40
N GLU A 25 -17.88 32.37 -16.19
CA GLU A 25 -18.36 33.71 -15.79
C GLU A 25 -19.29 33.63 -14.57
N GLU A 26 -20.25 32.69 -14.56
CA GLU A 26 -21.14 32.45 -13.41
C GLU A 26 -20.34 32.07 -12.15
N LEU A 27 -19.39 31.15 -12.28
CA LEU A 27 -18.54 30.72 -11.17
C LEU A 27 -17.64 31.85 -10.66
N HIS A 28 -17.10 32.68 -11.56
CA HIS A 28 -16.24 33.80 -11.20
C HIS A 28 -17.00 34.94 -10.53
N VAL A 29 -18.24 35.22 -10.95
CA VAL A 29 -19.11 36.21 -10.28
C VAL A 29 -19.37 35.83 -8.82
N VAL A 30 -19.58 34.54 -8.53
CA VAL A 30 -19.91 34.07 -7.17
C VAL A 30 -18.65 33.85 -6.33
N HIS A 31 -17.55 33.38 -6.92
CA HIS A 31 -16.38 32.90 -6.16
C HIS A 31 -15.07 33.66 -6.42
N GLY A 32 -15.05 34.63 -7.34
CA GLY A 32 -13.88 35.45 -7.65
C GLY A 32 -12.63 34.61 -7.92
N ASP A 33 -11.57 34.90 -7.19
CA ASP A 33 -10.27 34.22 -7.30
C ASP A 33 -10.28 32.75 -6.86
N GLN A 34 -11.32 32.31 -6.14
CA GLN A 34 -11.48 30.91 -5.76
C GLN A 34 -12.15 30.07 -6.86
N ALA A 35 -12.64 30.72 -7.93
CA ALA A 35 -13.24 30.02 -9.05
C ALA A 35 -12.20 29.23 -9.86
N PRO A 36 -12.58 28.07 -10.44
CA PRO A 36 -11.69 27.35 -11.35
C PRO A 36 -11.44 28.17 -12.62
N SER A 37 -10.23 28.04 -13.17
CA SER A 37 -9.87 28.72 -14.42
C SER A 37 -10.73 28.24 -15.59
N LEU A 38 -10.91 29.09 -16.60
CA LEU A 38 -11.65 28.75 -17.82
C LEU A 38 -11.19 27.41 -18.44
N ARG A 39 -9.87 27.17 -18.51
CA ARG A 39 -9.31 25.90 -19.01
C ARG A 39 -9.78 24.68 -18.21
N THR A 40 -9.93 24.83 -16.90
CA THR A 40 -10.41 23.77 -16.02
C THR A 40 -11.88 23.47 -16.30
N VAL A 41 -12.70 24.53 -16.44
CA VAL A 41 -14.13 24.42 -16.79
C VAL A 41 -14.31 23.75 -18.16
N GLU A 42 -13.53 24.15 -19.16
CA GLU A 42 -13.55 23.53 -20.50
C GLU A 42 -13.17 22.06 -20.48
N ARG A 43 -12.10 21.70 -19.74
CA ARG A 43 -11.64 20.32 -19.61
C ARG A 43 -12.71 19.42 -18.98
N TRP A 44 -13.28 19.85 -17.87
CA TRP A 44 -14.34 19.11 -17.17
C TRP A 44 -15.63 19.03 -18.00
N SER A 45 -16.04 20.12 -18.64
CA SER A 45 -17.19 20.11 -19.56
C SER A 45 -16.98 19.10 -20.70
N LYS A 46 -15.76 19.01 -21.25
CA LYS A 46 -15.42 18.01 -22.28
C LYS A 46 -15.51 16.58 -21.75
N TRP A 47 -15.05 16.32 -20.53
CA TRP A 47 -15.17 14.99 -19.91
C TRP A 47 -16.62 14.60 -19.63
N PHE A 48 -17.43 15.52 -19.10
CA PHE A 48 -18.85 15.26 -18.85
C PHE A 48 -19.64 15.02 -20.14
N ARG A 49 -19.37 15.76 -21.23
CA ARG A 49 -19.96 15.46 -22.55
C ARG A 49 -19.55 14.10 -23.11
N LYS A 50 -18.39 13.59 -22.72
CA LYS A 50 -17.91 12.25 -23.09
C LYS A 50 -18.49 11.13 -22.20
N GLY A 51 -19.39 11.45 -21.27
CA GLY A 51 -20.07 10.47 -20.43
C GLY A 51 -19.37 10.16 -19.10
N ARG A 52 -18.37 10.94 -18.68
CA ARG A 52 -17.78 10.79 -17.33
C ARG A 52 -18.83 11.19 -16.29
N GLU A 53 -19.00 10.41 -15.23
CA GLU A 53 -19.95 10.74 -14.14
C GLU A 53 -19.28 11.15 -12.83
N GLU A 54 -18.04 10.70 -12.61
CA GLU A 54 -17.25 10.99 -11.41
C GLU A 54 -16.90 12.47 -11.29
N LEU A 55 -16.97 12.98 -10.06
CA LEU A 55 -16.61 14.37 -9.72
C LEU A 55 -15.18 14.48 -9.18
N GLU A 56 -14.61 13.37 -8.73
CA GLU A 56 -13.26 13.32 -8.17
C GLU A 56 -12.21 13.25 -9.28
N ASP A 57 -11.00 13.73 -8.99
CA ASP A 57 -9.86 13.46 -9.87
C ASP A 57 -9.59 11.95 -9.84
N GLU A 58 -9.25 11.36 -10.99
CA GLU A 58 -8.75 9.98 -11.01
C GLU A 58 -7.51 9.86 -10.10
N PRO A 59 -7.31 8.70 -9.46
CA PRO A 59 -6.11 8.46 -8.67
C PRO A 59 -4.89 8.74 -9.54
N ARG A 60 -4.11 9.74 -9.14
CA ARG A 60 -2.95 10.15 -9.91
C ARG A 60 -1.95 9.00 -9.88
N PRO A 61 -1.51 8.48 -11.04
CA PRO A 61 -0.36 7.58 -11.04
C PRO A 61 0.80 8.35 -10.43
N GLY A 62 1.27 7.89 -9.28
CA GLY A 62 2.44 8.45 -8.64
C GLY A 62 3.68 8.23 -9.50
N ARG A 63 4.85 8.60 -8.96
CA ARG A 63 6.11 8.20 -9.60
C ARG A 63 6.15 6.67 -9.69
N PRO A 64 6.36 6.07 -10.89
CA PRO A 64 6.56 4.63 -10.98
C PRO A 64 7.79 4.27 -10.15
N ILE A 65 7.60 3.46 -9.11
CA ILE A 65 8.69 2.94 -8.30
C ILE A 65 9.15 1.68 -9.02
N THR A 66 10.00 1.84 -10.04
CA THR A 66 10.60 0.72 -10.79
C THR A 66 11.31 -0.26 -9.85
N GLU A 67 11.83 0.24 -8.73
CA GLU A 67 12.53 -0.54 -7.71
C GLU A 67 11.61 -1.48 -6.90
N THR A 68 10.28 -1.32 -6.98
CA THR A 68 9.30 -2.19 -6.31
C THR A 68 8.45 -2.96 -7.33
N ALA A 69 9.08 -3.34 -8.45
CA ALA A 69 8.53 -4.32 -9.37
C ALA A 69 8.27 -5.66 -8.65
N SER A 70 7.29 -6.43 -9.14
CA SER A 70 6.93 -7.74 -8.57
C SER A 70 8.11 -8.70 -8.50
N GLU A 71 9.04 -8.63 -9.46
CA GLU A 71 10.27 -9.41 -9.49
C GLU A 71 11.17 -9.14 -8.28
N ASN A 72 11.43 -7.87 -7.99
CA ASN A 72 12.27 -7.46 -6.84
C ASN A 72 11.63 -7.87 -5.50
N ILE A 73 10.29 -7.78 -5.40
CA ILE A 73 9.56 -8.20 -4.21
C ILE A 73 9.76 -9.70 -3.96
N GLU A 74 9.63 -10.52 -5.02
CA GLU A 74 9.83 -11.96 -4.91
C GLU A 74 11.28 -12.34 -4.63
N GLN A 75 12.26 -11.63 -5.20
CA GLN A 75 13.68 -11.85 -4.87
C GLN A 75 13.97 -11.60 -3.39
N VAL A 76 13.51 -10.47 -2.84
CA VAL A 76 13.66 -10.18 -1.40
C VAL A 76 12.95 -11.24 -0.55
N ARG A 77 11.76 -11.68 -0.97
CA ARG A 77 11.01 -12.73 -0.28
C ARG A 77 11.76 -14.06 -0.24
N LEU A 78 12.38 -14.46 -1.35
CA LEU A 78 13.14 -15.70 -1.43
C LEU A 78 14.35 -15.68 -0.49
N LEU A 79 15.10 -14.57 -0.46
CA LEU A 79 16.25 -14.44 0.44
C LEU A 79 15.86 -14.54 1.92
N ILE A 80 14.75 -13.89 2.32
CA ILE A 80 14.27 -13.94 3.70
C ILE A 80 13.75 -15.33 4.08
N ASN A 81 13.14 -16.05 3.14
CA ASN A 81 12.67 -17.41 3.40
C ASN A 81 13.81 -18.43 3.51
N ASP A 82 14.93 -18.19 2.82
CA ASP A 82 16.14 -19.02 2.91
C ASP A 82 16.87 -18.79 4.24
N ASP A 83 17.10 -17.51 4.60
CA ASP A 83 17.61 -17.14 5.92
C ASP A 83 16.77 -16.02 6.57
N PRO A 84 15.91 -16.36 7.56
CA PRO A 84 15.13 -15.37 8.30
C PRO A 84 15.96 -14.38 9.13
N HIS A 85 17.27 -14.61 9.31
CA HIS A 85 18.16 -13.72 10.05
C HIS A 85 18.98 -12.77 9.15
N ILE A 86 18.80 -12.84 7.83
CA ILE A 86 19.52 -12.02 6.86
C ILE A 86 19.35 -10.52 7.14
N THR A 87 20.45 -9.78 7.05
CA THR A 87 20.46 -8.32 7.22
C THR A 87 20.05 -7.61 5.94
N ILE A 88 19.56 -6.37 6.06
CA ILE A 88 19.19 -5.58 4.88
C ILE A 88 20.43 -5.25 4.05
N GLU A 89 21.59 -5.09 4.69
CA GLU A 89 22.88 -4.87 4.06
C GLU A 89 23.29 -6.06 3.18
N GLU A 90 23.13 -7.29 3.66
CA GLU A 90 23.40 -8.51 2.87
C GLU A 90 22.41 -8.64 1.69
N VAL A 91 21.12 -8.35 1.91
CA VAL A 91 20.13 -8.33 0.83
C VAL A 91 20.48 -7.28 -0.22
N GLN A 92 20.95 -6.10 0.21
CA GLN A 92 21.40 -5.03 -0.68
C GLN A 92 22.61 -5.47 -1.52
N GLU A 93 23.57 -6.18 -0.94
CA GLU A 93 24.73 -6.69 -1.68
C GLU A 93 24.32 -7.71 -2.76
N GLN A 94 23.30 -8.53 -2.49
CA GLN A 94 22.86 -9.57 -3.42
C GLN A 94 21.96 -9.05 -4.56
N ILE A 95 21.04 -8.11 -4.28
CA ILE A 95 20.04 -7.64 -5.26
C ILE A 95 20.43 -6.28 -5.86
N GLY A 96 21.30 -5.50 -5.19
CA GLY A 96 21.72 -4.17 -5.63
C GLY A 96 20.65 -3.08 -5.46
N LEU A 97 19.59 -3.35 -4.67
CA LEU A 97 18.56 -2.37 -4.33
C LEU A 97 18.99 -1.50 -3.18
N THR A 98 18.48 -0.27 -3.12
CA THR A 98 18.75 0.61 -1.99
C THR A 98 18.14 0.07 -0.70
N TYR A 99 18.83 0.28 0.42
CA TYR A 99 18.35 -0.05 1.77
C TYR A 99 16.89 0.36 2.00
N GLY A 100 16.53 1.61 1.65
CA GLY A 100 15.18 2.13 1.87
C GLY A 100 14.11 1.43 1.03
N THR A 101 14.45 0.98 -0.17
CA THR A 101 13.55 0.18 -0.99
C THR A 101 13.37 -1.21 -0.40
N ILE A 102 14.44 -1.88 0.04
CA ILE A 102 14.35 -3.20 0.68
C ILE A 102 13.50 -3.12 1.96
N GLN A 103 13.76 -2.12 2.80
CA GLN A 103 12.96 -1.88 4.01
C GLN A 103 11.47 -1.68 3.69
N ARG A 104 11.16 -0.91 2.64
CA ARG A 104 9.77 -0.72 2.18
C ARG A 104 9.16 -2.01 1.66
N ILE A 105 9.90 -2.84 0.93
CA ILE A 105 9.44 -4.15 0.45
C ILE A 105 9.09 -5.04 1.64
N ILE A 106 9.99 -5.16 2.63
CA ILE A 106 9.79 -5.97 3.82
C ILE A 106 8.52 -5.53 4.59
N SER A 107 8.41 -4.23 4.90
CA SER A 107 7.32 -3.73 5.73
C SER A 107 5.99 -3.59 4.98
N ASN A 108 5.97 -2.99 3.79
CA ASN A 108 4.71 -2.60 3.13
C ASN A 108 4.20 -3.65 2.14
N HIS A 109 5.08 -4.44 1.53
CA HIS A 109 4.70 -5.41 0.50
C HIS A 109 4.65 -6.84 1.06
N LEU A 110 5.63 -7.23 1.87
CA LEU A 110 5.67 -8.55 2.50
C LEU A 110 4.97 -8.56 3.87
N ASN A 111 4.67 -7.40 4.45
CA ASN A 111 4.06 -7.26 5.78
C ASN A 111 4.84 -7.98 6.89
N LEU A 112 6.17 -7.98 6.78
CA LEU A 112 7.07 -8.59 7.74
C LEU A 112 7.61 -7.55 8.72
N THR A 113 7.90 -8.00 9.94
CA THR A 113 8.51 -7.18 10.98
C THR A 113 9.70 -7.92 11.60
N LYS A 114 10.73 -7.17 11.98
CA LYS A 114 11.89 -7.75 12.66
C LYS A 114 11.49 -8.17 14.07
N ILE A 115 11.76 -9.43 14.40
CA ILE A 115 11.62 -9.97 15.75
C ILE A 115 13.01 -10.35 16.26
N THR A 116 13.31 -10.08 17.52
CA THR A 116 14.57 -10.48 18.14
C THR A 116 14.54 -11.96 18.50
N ALA A 117 15.65 -12.67 18.26
CA ALA A 117 15.80 -14.06 18.67
C ALA A 117 15.62 -14.19 20.20
N ARG A 118 14.96 -15.27 20.64
CA ARG A 118 14.81 -15.60 22.06
C ARG A 118 16.01 -16.39 22.55
N TYR A 119 16.49 -16.09 23.76
CA TYR A 119 17.54 -16.87 24.39
C TYR A 119 17.06 -18.30 24.69
N ILE A 120 17.85 -19.29 24.27
CA ILE A 120 17.59 -20.71 24.54
C ILE A 120 18.70 -21.21 25.49
N PRO A 121 18.37 -21.65 26.71
CA PRO A 121 19.39 -22.03 27.71
C PRO A 121 20.32 -23.19 27.32
N LYS A 122 19.88 -24.07 26.41
CA LYS A 122 20.64 -25.25 26.03
C LYS A 122 20.32 -25.70 24.59
N HIS A 123 21.37 -26.03 23.83
CA HIS A 123 21.25 -26.76 22.58
C HIS A 123 20.99 -28.24 22.87
N LEU A 124 19.78 -28.71 22.55
CA LEU A 124 19.38 -30.09 22.78
C LEU A 124 19.83 -31.00 21.63
N THR A 125 20.25 -32.22 21.96
CA THR A 125 20.42 -33.30 20.98
C THR A 125 19.08 -33.89 20.57
N ASP A 126 19.03 -34.64 19.48
CA ASP A 126 17.79 -35.28 19.03
C ASP A 126 17.23 -36.28 20.03
N SER A 127 18.10 -37.04 20.70
CA SER A 127 17.70 -37.94 21.79
C SER A 127 17.07 -37.18 22.96
N GLN A 128 17.65 -36.04 23.35
CA GLN A 128 17.09 -35.19 24.42
C GLN A 128 15.76 -34.57 24.02
N ARG A 129 15.59 -34.16 22.74
CA ARG A 129 14.31 -33.66 22.22
C ARG A 129 13.24 -34.75 22.28
N ALA A 130 13.54 -35.94 21.77
CA ALA A 130 12.60 -37.06 21.76
C ALA A 130 12.14 -37.43 23.17
N GLU A 131 13.07 -37.51 24.12
CA GLU A 131 12.77 -37.85 25.50
C GLU A 131 11.91 -36.78 26.19
N ARG A 132 12.19 -35.49 25.96
CA ARG A 132 11.34 -34.40 26.47
C ARG A 132 9.92 -34.51 25.93
N VAL A 133 9.74 -34.77 24.64
CA VAL A 133 8.41 -34.93 24.04
C VAL A 133 7.68 -36.13 24.64
N ARG A 134 8.37 -37.26 24.86
CA ARG A 134 7.80 -38.46 25.51
C ARG A 134 7.27 -38.13 26.91
N ILE A 135 8.12 -37.54 27.75
CA ILE A 135 7.77 -37.18 29.13
C ILE A 135 6.59 -36.19 29.14
N CYS A 136 6.61 -35.15 28.31
CA CYS A 136 5.51 -34.18 28.24
C CYS A 136 4.18 -34.82 27.84
N ARG A 137 4.19 -35.78 26.90
CA ARG A 137 2.98 -36.52 26.50
C ARG A 137 2.45 -37.36 27.66
N GLU A 138 3.32 -38.09 28.36
CA GLU A 138 2.94 -38.89 29.53
C GLU A 138 2.36 -38.02 30.66
N SER A 139 2.98 -36.88 30.94
CA SER A 139 2.45 -35.91 31.92
C SER A 139 1.09 -35.37 31.51
N LEU A 140 0.89 -35.06 30.23
CA LEU A 140 -0.39 -34.58 29.71
C LEU A 140 -1.48 -35.65 29.85
N THR A 141 -1.20 -36.90 29.46
CA THR A 141 -2.16 -38.01 29.61
C THR A 141 -2.58 -38.22 31.07
N LYS A 142 -1.63 -38.17 32.02
CA LYS A 142 -1.95 -38.30 33.45
C LYS A 142 -2.85 -37.17 33.93
N PHE A 143 -2.54 -35.94 33.55
CA PHE A 143 -3.34 -34.77 33.87
C PHE A 143 -4.77 -34.88 33.34
N GLU A 144 -4.94 -35.31 32.09
CA GLU A 144 -6.25 -35.52 31.46
C GLU A 144 -7.05 -36.65 32.12
N GLN A 145 -6.37 -37.68 32.64
CA GLN A 145 -6.97 -38.80 33.36
C GLN A 145 -7.29 -38.47 34.83
N GLY A 146 -6.87 -37.31 35.34
CA GLY A 146 -7.11 -36.87 36.71
C GLY A 146 -6.36 -37.68 37.77
N VAL A 147 -5.21 -38.29 37.40
CA VAL A 147 -4.33 -39.07 38.29
C VAL A 147 -3.07 -38.29 38.62
#